data_AF-A0A9E4MSQ4-F1
#
_entry.id   AF-A0A9E4MSQ4-F1
#
_cell.length_a   1.000
_cell.length_b   1.000
_cell.length_c   1.000
_cell.angle_alpha   90.00
_cell.angle_beta   90.00
_cell.angle_gamma   90.00
#
_symmetry.space_group_name_H-M   'P 1'
#
loop_
_entity.id
_entity.type
_entity.pdbx_description
1 polymer ?
#
loop_
_entity_poly.entity_id
_entity_poly.type
_entity_poly.pdbx_seq_one_letter_code
_entity_poly.pdbx_strand_id
1 'polypeptide(L)' 'MKEMQGSWVLQNDQQSQIESILYPILTTGKVTRSDQQKLLSFMLSNPQLQPEEMKKINRVFDCLRQGGYTVVD' A
#
# COMPACT_ATOMS: atom_id res chain seq x y z
N MET A 1 -8.72 19.69 -35.81
CA MET A 1 -7.81 18.55 -35.65
C MET A 1 -6.97 18.79 -34.40
N LYS A 2 -6.91 17.78 -33.52
CA LYS A 2 -5.94 17.56 -32.42
C LYS A 2 -5.95 18.58 -31.26
N GLU A 3 -5.90 18.20 -29.99
CA GLU A 3 -5.73 16.90 -29.33
C GLU A 3 -6.20 17.04 -27.87
N MET A 4 -6.93 16.04 -27.39
CA MET A 4 -7.27 15.85 -25.99
C MET A 4 -5.99 15.41 -25.25
N GLN A 5 -5.45 16.23 -24.34
CA GLN A 5 -4.40 15.77 -23.43
C GLN A 5 -5.02 15.43 -22.08
N GLY A 6 -5.20 14.13 -21.88
CA GLY A 6 -5.62 13.51 -20.64
C GLY A 6 -4.56 13.63 -19.55
N SER A 7 -5.04 13.83 -18.33
CA SER A 7 -4.28 13.86 -17.09
C SER A 7 -3.68 12.49 -16.77
N TRP A 8 -2.36 12.33 -16.85
CA TRP A 8 -1.63 11.10 -16.52
C TRP A 8 -0.74 11.21 -15.27
N VAL A 9 -0.84 12.28 -14.48
CA VAL A 9 0.17 12.55 -13.43
C VAL A 9 -0.23 12.04 -12.03
N LEU A 10 -1.49 11.67 -11.80
CA LEU A 10 -1.98 11.38 -10.43
C LEU A 10 -1.80 9.93 -9.96
N GLN A 11 -1.51 8.97 -10.85
CA GLN A 11 -1.38 7.56 -10.46
C GLN A 11 0.00 7.20 -9.89
N ASN A 12 1.04 7.94 -10.26
CA ASN A 12 2.41 7.59 -9.89
C ASN A 12 2.74 7.90 -8.41
N ASP A 13 2.07 8.89 -7.85
CA ASP A 13 2.33 9.38 -6.49
C ASP A 13 1.75 8.42 -5.42
N GLN A 14 0.53 7.93 -5.64
CA GLN A 14 -0.15 6.98 -4.75
C GLN A 14 0.55 5.62 -4.69
N GLN A 15 1.01 5.15 -5.85
CA GLN A 15 1.75 3.91 -5.97
C GLN A 15 3.10 4.00 -5.21
N SER A 16 3.76 5.17 -5.25
CA SER A 16 4.98 5.42 -4.49
C SER A 16 4.73 5.48 -2.97
N GLN A 17 3.60 6.05 -2.56
CA GLN A 17 3.26 6.22 -1.15
C GLN A 17 2.95 4.87 -0.49
N ILE A 18 2.19 3.99 -1.16
CA ILE A 18 1.93 2.67 -0.59
C ILE A 18 3.17 1.78 -0.57
N GLU A 19 4.02 1.87 -1.59
CA GLU A 19 5.29 1.14 -1.60
C GLU A 19 6.20 1.55 -0.45
N SER A 20 6.21 2.84 -0.08
CA SER A 20 6.98 3.31 1.08
C SER A 20 6.51 2.73 2.41
N ILE A 21 5.22 2.42 2.54
CA ILE A 21 4.63 1.79 3.73
C ILE A 21 4.91 0.28 3.73
N LEU A 22 4.77 -0.36 2.58
CA LEU A 22 4.89 -1.81 2.45
C LEU A 22 6.35 -2.28 2.45
N TYR A 23 7.27 -1.53 1.86
CA TYR A 23 8.68 -1.90 1.74
C TYR A 23 9.34 -2.29 3.09
N PRO A 24 9.24 -1.49 4.17
CA PRO A 24 9.82 -1.88 5.46
C PRO A 24 9.16 -3.13 6.06
N ILE A 25 7.86 -3.31 5.89
CA ILE A 25 7.12 -4.51 6.37
C ILE A 25 7.62 -5.76 5.66
N LEU A 26 7.69 -5.69 4.32
CA LEU A 26 8.11 -6.81 3.48
C LEU A 26 9.59 -7.18 3.72
N THR A 27 10.44 -6.18 3.98
CA THR A 27 11.88 -6.37 4.17
C THR A 27 12.21 -6.92 5.56
N THR A 28 11.55 -6.42 6.60
CA THR A 28 11.87 -6.78 7.99
C THR A 28 11.11 -8.03 8.46
N GLY A 29 10.05 -8.42 7.76
CA GLY A 29 9.15 -9.48 8.21
C GLY A 29 8.37 -9.10 9.47
N LYS A 30 8.34 -7.80 9.80
CA LYS A 30 7.79 -7.27 11.03
C LYS A 30 6.78 -6.19 10.69
N VAL A 31 5.71 -6.15 11.47
CA VAL A 31 4.68 -5.12 11.32
C VAL A 31 4.55 -4.41 12.65
N THR A 32 4.83 -3.11 12.67
CA THR A 32 4.58 -2.30 13.86
C THR A 32 3.14 -1.83 13.94
N ARG A 33 2.71 -1.42 15.13
CA ARG A 33 1.40 -0.77 15.27
C ARG A 33 1.34 0.52 14.46
N SER A 34 2.47 1.24 14.33
CA SER A 34 2.59 2.42 13.47
C SER A 34 2.37 2.08 11.99
N ASP A 35 2.92 0.97 11.52
CA ASP A 35 2.76 0.54 10.13
C ASP A 35 1.31 0.16 9.81
N GLN A 36 0.64 -0.52 10.75
CA GLN A 36 -0.79 -0.81 10.63
C GLN A 36 -1.62 0.47 10.54
N GLN A 37 -1.33 1.46 11.38
CA GLN A 37 -2.02 2.75 11.34
C GLN A 37 -1.82 3.47 10.01
N LYS A 38 -0.58 3.52 9.50
CA LYS A 38 -0.29 4.13 8.20
C LYS A 38 -1.04 3.43 7.06
N LEU A 39 -1.06 2.09 7.08
CA LEU A 39 -1.74 1.31 6.06
C LEU A 39 -3.27 1.53 6.10
N LEU A 40 -3.87 1.53 7.29
CA LEU A 40 -5.30 1.81 7.47
C LEU A 40 -5.65 3.24 7.05
N SER A 41 -4.85 4.24 7.47
CA SER A 41 -5.02 5.63 7.06
C SER A 41 -4.92 5.80 5.54
N PHE A 42 -3.98 5.10 4.90
CA PHE A 42 -3.84 5.10 3.44
C PHE A 42 -5.09 4.53 2.76
N MET A 43 -5.59 3.37 3.20
CA MET A 43 -6.79 2.75 2.63
C MET A 43 -8.05 3.63 2.80
N LEU A 44 -8.20 4.28 3.95
CA LEU A 44 -9.34 5.16 4.22
C LEU A 44 -9.28 6.46 3.41
N SER A 45 -8.07 6.97 3.13
CA SER A 45 -7.88 8.19 2.35
C SER A 45 -7.96 7.96 0.84
N ASN A 46 -7.81 6.71 0.40
CA ASN A 46 -7.84 6.30 -1.00
C ASN A 46 -8.97 5.31 -1.28
N PRO A 47 -10.21 5.78 -1.47
CA PRO A 47 -11.37 4.90 -1.70
C PRO A 47 -11.31 4.15 -3.04
N GLN A 48 -10.45 4.57 -3.98
CA GLN A 48 -10.23 3.92 -5.28
C GLN A 48 -8.82 3.33 -5.36
N LEU A 49 -8.54 2.34 -4.52
CA LEU A 49 -7.33 1.53 -4.64
C LEU A 49 -7.29 0.84 -6.00
N GLN A 50 -6.20 1.01 -6.73
CA GLN A 50 -5.98 0.27 -7.96
C GLN A 50 -5.85 -1.23 -7.67
N PRO A 51 -6.24 -2.11 -8.61
CA PRO A 51 -6.15 -3.55 -8.42
C PRO A 51 -4.74 -4.04 -8.02
N GLU A 52 -3.69 -3.37 -8.50
CA GLU A 52 -2.30 -3.70 -8.15
C GLU A 52 -1.95 -3.33 -6.70
N GLU A 53 -2.40 -2.17 -6.22
CA GLU A 53 -2.20 -1.72 -4.84
C GLU A 53 -2.95 -2.65 -3.89
N MET A 54 -4.18 -2.99 -4.24
CA MET A 54 -5.03 -3.91 -3.48
C MET A 54 -4.41 -5.30 -3.37
N LYS A 55 -3.77 -5.82 -4.44
CA LYS A 55 -3.00 -7.07 -4.40
C LYS A 55 -1.81 -7.00 -3.44
N LYS A 56 -1.06 -5.88 -3.45
CA LYS A 56 0.11 -5.70 -2.57
C LYS A 56 -0.32 -5.63 -1.09
N ILE A 57 -1.40 -4.90 -0.80
CA ILE A 57 -2.01 -4.82 0.54
C ILE A 57 -2.45 -6.20 1.02
N ASN A 58 -3.23 -6.91 0.20
CA ASN A 58 -3.75 -8.24 0.55
C ASN A 58 -2.62 -9.21 0.86
N ARG A 59 -1.52 -9.18 0.10
CA ARG A 59 -0.35 -10.01 0.36
C ARG A 59 0.24 -9.76 1.76
N VAL A 60 0.30 -8.50 2.20
CA VAL A 60 0.78 -8.18 3.55
C VAL A 60 -0.18 -8.70 4.62
N PHE A 61 -1.48 -8.55 4.42
CA PHE A 61 -2.48 -9.11 5.35
C PHE A 61 -2.49 -10.64 5.38
N ASP A 62 -2.31 -11.31 4.24
CA ASP A 62 -2.20 -12.76 4.17
C ASP A 62 -0.97 -13.25 4.93
N CYS A 63 0.19 -12.61 4.71
CA CYS A 63 1.41 -12.92 5.45
C CYS A 63 1.26 -12.66 6.95
N LEU A 64 0.55 -11.60 7.36
CA LEU A 64 0.20 -11.37 8.77
C LEU A 64 -0.69 -12.49 9.33
N ARG A 65 -1.76 -12.84 8.61
CA ARG A 65 -2.74 -13.84 9.04
C ARG A 65 -2.13 -15.24 9.14
N GLN A 66 -1.19 -15.56 8.26
CA GLN A 66 -0.48 -16.84 8.24
C GLN A 66 0.66 -16.91 9.28
N GLY A 67 0.89 -15.83 10.05
CA GLY A 67 2.00 -15.75 11.00
C GLY A 67 3.38 -15.59 10.34
N GLY A 68 3.41 -15.28 9.04
CA GLY A 68 4.64 -14.98 8.30
C GLY A 68 5.23 -13.62 8.65
N TYR A 69 4.43 -12.71 9.22
CA TYR A 69 4.89 -11.47 9.83
C TYR A 69 4.62 -11.45 11.33
N THR A 70 5.64 -11.05 12.08
CA THR A 70 5.49 -10.84 13.52
C THR A 70 5.03 -9.41 13.75
N VAL A 71 3.91 -9.23 14.46
CA VAL A 71 3.55 -7.90 14.96
C VAL A 71 4.51 -7.59 16.09
N VAL A 72 5.35 -6.58 15.90
CA VAL A 72 6.34 -6.15 16.88
C VAL A 72 6.02 -4.73 17.30
N ASP A 73 6.11 -4.45 18.58
CA ASP A 73 6.15 -3.09 19.10
C ASP A 73 7.23 -3.05 20.18
#